data_AF-A0ABD1PRS8-F1
#
_entry.id   AF-A0ABD1PRS8-F1
#
_cell.length_a   1.000
_cell.length_b   1.000
_cell.length_c   1.000
_cell.angle_alpha   90.00
_cell.angle_beta   90.00
_cell.angle_gamma   90.00
#
_symmetry.space_group_name_H-M   'P 1'
#
loop_
_entity.id
_entity.type
_entity.pdbx_description
1 polymer ?
#
loop_
_entity_poly.entity_id
_entity_poly.type
_entity_poly.pdbx_seq_one_letter_code
_entity_poly.pdbx_strand_id
1 'polypeptide(L)'
;MVPGDENTNFYSVLCDVIELIYVFNYRVTLFQCNWYDNNPNQKRAVEHHHLTSINVNHKWYVDDSYILSIQAPQVFYMDDLVWGPQWKVVKKVQHRGIWDILEEDGNGDTVQEVFQKNESLDIVWTIQQEDLDTHVLVPHKQALEKELQGWTDWANEMVMQAAQRLGKDQGELKTLRFEYK
;
A
#
# COMPACT_ATOMS: atom_id res chain seq x y z
N MET A 1 9.09 9.52 -6.48
CA MET A 1 10.44 8.92 -6.68
C MET A 1 10.81 9.11 -8.14
N VAL A 2 12.08 9.37 -8.45
CA VAL A 2 12.58 9.46 -9.82
C VAL A 2 13.77 8.51 -9.99
N PRO A 3 13.75 7.57 -10.96
CA PRO A 3 14.91 6.73 -11.26
C PRO A 3 16.06 7.56 -11.84
N GLY A 4 17.29 7.29 -11.41
CA GLY A 4 18.53 7.82 -11.99
C GLY A 4 19.32 6.77 -12.76
N ASP A 5 20.49 7.17 -13.27
CA ASP A 5 21.24 6.40 -14.27
C ASP A 5 22.04 5.20 -13.70
N GLU A 6 22.49 5.29 -12.44
CA GLU A 6 23.37 4.30 -11.80
C GLU A 6 22.63 3.45 -10.75
N ASN A 7 21.44 2.92 -11.10
CA ASN A 7 20.58 2.17 -10.18
C ASN A 7 20.19 2.95 -8.89
N THR A 8 20.39 4.26 -8.90
CA THR A 8 20.08 5.17 -7.81
C THR A 8 18.67 5.70 -8.03
N ASN A 9 17.81 5.60 -7.01
CA ASN A 9 16.48 6.20 -7.05
C ASN A 9 16.47 7.44 -6.16
N PHE A 10 15.92 8.54 -6.66
CA PHE A 10 15.70 9.76 -5.90
C PHE A 10 14.30 9.76 -5.31
N TYR A 11 14.16 10.28 -4.09
CA TYR A 11 12.93 10.23 -3.32
C TYR A 11 12.53 11.62 -2.87
N SER A 12 11.23 11.89 -2.95
CA SER A 12 10.68 13.21 -2.66
C SER A 12 9.22 13.10 -2.24
N VAL A 13 8.72 14.19 -1.65
CA VAL A 13 7.29 14.43 -1.46
C VAL A 13 6.85 15.48 -2.47
N LEU A 14 5.70 15.23 -3.10
CA LEU A 14 5.05 16.20 -3.97
C LEU A 14 4.55 17.38 -3.13
N CYS A 15 4.98 18.58 -3.49
CA CYS A 15 4.57 19.82 -2.83
C CYS A 15 3.51 20.56 -3.63
N ASP A 16 3.70 20.67 -4.95
CA ASP A 16 2.79 21.39 -5.82
C ASP A 16 2.75 20.79 -7.24
N VAL A 17 1.69 21.09 -7.98
CA VAL A 17 1.47 20.68 -9.37
C VAL A 17 1.24 21.91 -10.22
N ILE A 18 2.16 22.15 -11.15
CA ILE A 18 2.16 23.34 -12.01
C ILE A 18 1.84 22.91 -13.44
N GLU A 19 0.86 23.57 -14.07
CA GLU A 19 0.57 23.39 -15.49
C GLU A 19 1.10 24.60 -16.28
N LEU A 20 2.02 24.33 -17.21
CA LEU A 20 2.54 25.31 -18.15
C LEU A 20 1.75 25.23 -19.45
N ILE A 21 1.19 26.35 -19.90
CA ILE A 21 0.46 26.47 -21.15
C ILE A 21 1.32 27.25 -22.14
N TYR A 22 1.74 26.56 -23.20
CA TYR A 22 2.53 27.11 -24.30
C TYR A 22 1.63 27.62 -25.43
N VAL A 23 2.24 28.27 -26.42
CA VAL A 23 1.59 28.64 -27.68
C VAL A 23 0.89 27.43 -28.30
N PHE A 24 -0.21 27.68 -29.04
CA PHE A 24 -1.07 26.62 -29.60
C PHE A 24 -1.67 25.66 -28.55
N ASN A 25 -1.74 26.05 -27.28
CA ASN A 25 -2.37 25.28 -26.19
C ASN A 25 -1.67 23.93 -25.93
N TYR A 26 -0.37 23.82 -26.19
CA TYR A 26 0.44 22.72 -25.68
C TYR A 26 0.59 22.84 -24.17
N ARG A 27 0.36 21.76 -23.44
CA ARG A 27 0.36 21.75 -21.97
C ARG A 27 1.44 20.82 -21.45
N VAL A 28 2.19 21.28 -20.47
CA VAL A 28 3.21 20.51 -19.77
C VAL A 28 2.97 20.61 -18.27
N THR A 29 2.89 19.47 -17.60
CA THR A 29 2.73 19.42 -16.15
C THR A 29 4.07 19.18 -15.48
N LEU A 30 4.40 20.06 -14.54
CA LEU A 30 5.56 19.95 -13.66
C LEU A 30 5.11 19.63 -12.25
N PHE A 31 5.90 18.83 -11.56
CA PHE A 31 5.77 18.60 -10.13
C PHE A 31 6.86 19.36 -9.40
N GLN A 32 6.47 20.13 -8.39
CA GLN A 32 7.38 20.64 -7.40
C GLN A 32 7.57 19.57 -6.32
N CYS A 33 8.80 19.16 -6.09
CA CYS A 33 9.17 18.08 -5.21
C CYS A 33 10.13 18.56 -4.13
N ASN A 34 9.88 18.17 -2.88
CA ASN A 34 10.84 18.34 -1.80
C ASN A 34 11.66 17.06 -1.66
N TRP A 35 12.90 17.09 -2.14
CA TRP A 35 13.78 15.92 -2.22
C TRP A 35 14.41 15.58 -0.89
N TYR A 36 14.48 14.29 -0.61
CA TYR A 36 15.25 13.74 0.50
C TYR A 36 16.67 13.45 0.07
N ASP A 37 17.61 13.72 0.96
CA ASP A 37 19.00 13.35 0.76
C ASP A 37 19.16 11.82 0.89
N ASN A 38 19.63 11.17 -0.17
CA ASN A 38 19.88 9.74 -0.22
C ASN A 38 21.39 9.41 -0.37
N ASN A 39 22.29 10.31 0.03
CA ASN A 39 23.74 10.10 -0.07
C ASN A 39 24.16 8.83 0.67
N PRO A 40 24.72 7.82 -0.03
CA PRO A 40 25.14 6.57 0.60
C PRO A 40 26.27 6.79 1.61
N ASN A 41 27.15 7.77 1.37
CA ASN A 41 28.27 8.06 2.27
C ASN A 41 27.82 8.62 3.63
N GLN A 42 26.63 9.20 3.69
CA GLN A 42 26.08 9.81 4.91
C GLN A 42 25.06 8.90 5.61
N LYS A 43 24.88 7.65 5.13
CA LYS A 43 23.89 6.68 5.62
C LYS A 43 22.49 7.31 5.74
N ARG A 44 22.06 8.04 4.71
CA ARG A 44 20.74 8.71 4.67
C ARG A 44 19.68 7.92 3.93
N ALA A 45 20.11 6.95 3.11
CA ALA A 45 19.29 5.88 2.61
C ALA A 45 19.99 4.55 2.91
N VAL A 46 19.21 3.55 3.27
CA VAL A 46 19.70 2.21 3.56
C VAL A 46 18.78 1.21 2.87
N GLU A 47 19.36 0.18 2.26
CA GLU A 47 18.61 -0.90 1.65
C GLU A 47 18.81 -2.18 2.48
N HIS A 48 17.71 -2.77 2.93
CA HIS A 48 17.69 -4.02 3.69
C HIS A 48 16.56 -4.91 3.17
N HIS A 49 16.85 -6.16 2.82
CA HIS A 49 15.86 -7.17 2.40
C HIS A 49 14.87 -6.66 1.33
N HIS A 50 15.37 -5.98 0.29
CA HIS A 50 14.59 -5.36 -0.80
C HIS A 50 13.64 -4.23 -0.37
N LEU A 51 13.83 -3.70 0.83
CA LEU A 51 13.17 -2.49 1.32
C LEU A 51 14.19 -1.36 1.37
N THR A 52 13.83 -0.21 0.81
CA THR A 52 14.63 1.00 0.92
C THR A 52 14.07 1.85 2.04
N SER A 53 14.88 2.15 3.04
CA SER A 53 14.55 3.11 4.10
C SER A 53 15.29 4.41 3.86
N ILE A 54 14.58 5.53 3.95
CA ILE A 54 15.13 6.87 3.75
C ILE A 54 14.92 7.74 4.97
N ASN A 55 15.95 8.50 5.33
CA ASN A 55 15.89 9.50 6.36
C ASN A 55 15.24 10.79 5.82
N VAL A 56 14.16 11.24 6.45
CA VAL A 56 13.36 12.37 5.95
C VAL A 56 13.78 13.74 6.51
N ASN A 57 14.71 13.79 7.47
CA ASN A 57 15.17 15.04 8.09
C ASN A 57 16.07 15.87 7.17
N HIS A 58 16.76 15.22 6.23
CA HIS A 58 17.72 15.88 5.36
C HIS A 58 17.16 16.05 3.96
N LYS A 59 17.32 17.27 3.43
CA LYS A 59 16.79 17.67 2.13
C LYS A 59 17.90 17.92 1.14
N TRP A 60 17.59 17.68 -0.13
CA TRP A 60 18.46 17.94 -1.26
C TRP A 60 17.75 18.73 -2.35
N TYR A 61 18.52 19.25 -3.31
CA TYR A 61 18.01 19.95 -4.49
C TYR A 61 16.91 20.98 -4.18
N VAL A 62 17.08 21.73 -3.08
CA VAL A 62 16.08 22.73 -2.66
C VAL A 62 15.87 23.78 -3.75
N ASP A 63 16.95 24.17 -4.42
CA ASP A 63 16.92 25.13 -5.53
C ASP A 63 16.54 24.50 -6.90
N ASP A 64 16.44 23.17 -6.98
CA ASP A 64 16.09 22.42 -8.20
C ASP A 64 14.99 21.39 -7.92
N SER A 65 13.82 21.92 -7.57
CA SER A 65 12.68 21.12 -7.08
C SER A 65 11.73 20.66 -8.17
N TYR A 66 11.94 20.99 -9.45
CA TYR A 66 10.95 20.77 -10.50
C TYR A 66 11.29 19.61 -11.42
N ILE A 67 10.32 18.73 -11.65
CA ILE A 67 10.45 17.60 -12.59
C ILE A 67 9.21 17.49 -13.48
N LEU A 68 9.34 16.82 -14.62
CA LEU A 68 8.18 16.45 -15.42
C LEU A 68 7.36 15.41 -14.67
N SER A 69 6.03 15.56 -14.68
CA SER A 69 5.13 14.61 -14.02
C SER A 69 5.35 13.16 -14.48
N ILE A 70 5.67 12.96 -15.77
CA ILE A 70 5.92 11.65 -16.37
C ILE A 70 7.16 10.93 -15.81
N GLN A 71 8.10 11.67 -15.21
CA GLN A 71 9.32 11.10 -14.63
C GLN A 71 9.12 10.57 -13.21
N ALA A 72 7.93 10.79 -12.62
CA ALA A 72 7.67 10.59 -11.20
C ALA A 72 6.68 9.43 -10.93
N PRO A 73 7.12 8.17 -10.99
CA PRO A 73 6.30 7.06 -10.50
C PRO A 73 5.93 7.24 -9.01
N GLN A 74 4.69 6.83 -8.69
CA GLN A 74 4.16 6.92 -7.34
C GLN A 74 4.83 5.91 -6.40
N VAL A 75 5.13 6.39 -5.21
CA VAL A 75 5.66 5.58 -4.10
C VAL A 75 4.89 5.96 -2.83
N PHE A 76 4.84 5.04 -1.87
CA PHE A 76 4.35 5.35 -0.52
C PHE A 76 5.48 5.26 0.50
N TYR A 77 5.29 5.98 1.61
CA TYR A 77 6.22 6.06 2.72
C TYR A 77 5.53 5.49 3.97
N MET A 78 6.20 4.57 4.67
CA MET A 78 5.76 4.00 5.94
C MET A 78 6.78 4.30 7.03
N ASP A 79 6.36 4.41 8.28
CA ASP A 79 7.29 4.53 9.41
C ASP A 79 8.23 3.34 9.49
N ASP A 80 9.54 3.61 9.59
CA ASP A 80 10.53 2.59 9.87
C ASP A 80 10.70 2.45 11.39
N LEU A 81 10.18 1.35 11.93
CA LEU A 81 10.20 1.07 13.37
C LEU A 81 11.59 0.68 13.89
N VAL A 82 12.52 0.29 13.00
CA VAL A 82 13.87 -0.14 13.37
C VAL A 82 14.79 1.07 13.54
N TRP A 83 14.75 1.99 12.57
CA TRP A 83 15.65 3.15 12.53
C TRP A 83 15.08 4.39 13.23
N GLY A 84 13.78 4.38 13.57
CA GLY A 84 13.11 5.40 14.37
C GLY A 84 12.29 6.40 13.55
N PRO A 85 11.68 7.40 14.21
CA PRO A 85 10.58 8.21 13.64
C PRO A 85 10.96 9.07 12.41
N GLN A 86 12.27 9.27 12.20
CA GLN A 86 12.80 10.07 11.09
C GLN A 86 13.14 9.25 9.85
N TRP A 87 12.84 7.95 9.90
CA TRP A 87 13.08 7.02 8.83
C TRP A 87 11.76 6.52 8.27
N LYS A 88 11.71 6.45 6.94
CA LYS A 88 10.54 5.95 6.22
C LYS A 88 10.96 4.84 5.28
N VAL A 89 10.28 3.70 5.34
CA VAL A 89 10.35 2.66 4.32
C VAL A 89 9.62 3.17 3.08
N VAL A 90 10.28 3.09 1.93
CA VAL A 90 9.74 3.49 0.63
C VAL A 90 9.42 2.26 -0.20
N LYS A 91 8.22 2.21 -0.76
CA LYS A 91 7.82 1.16 -1.70
C LYS A 91 7.18 1.76 -2.94
N LYS A 92 7.57 1.24 -4.10
CA LYS A 92 6.96 1.59 -5.38
C LYS A 92 5.53 1.07 -5.41
N VAL A 93 4.59 1.92 -5.82
CA VAL A 93 3.22 1.48 -6.08
C VAL A 93 3.22 0.76 -7.42
N GLN A 94 2.89 -0.54 -7.41
CA GLN A 94 2.51 -1.23 -8.62
C GLN A 94 1.03 -0.95 -8.85
N HIS A 95 0.74 -0.13 -9.86
CA HIS A 95 -0.60 0.01 -10.42
C HIS A 95 -0.93 -1.33 -11.06
N ARG A 96 -1.44 -2.26 -10.25
CA ARG A 96 -1.96 -3.56 -10.67
C ARG A 96 -2.66 -3.42 -12.03
N GLY A 97 -2.36 -4.33 -12.97
CA GLY A 97 -3.20 -4.57 -14.14
C GLY A 97 -4.53 -5.18 -13.70
N ILE A 98 -5.37 -4.39 -13.01
CA ILE A 98 -6.62 -4.88 -12.39
C ILE A 98 -7.66 -5.26 -13.46
N TRP A 99 -7.51 -4.79 -14.70
CA TRP A 99 -8.55 -4.92 -15.73
C TRP A 99 -8.09 -5.27 -17.13
N ASP A 100 -6.85 -5.73 -17.34
CA ASP A 100 -6.50 -6.34 -18.63
C ASP A 100 -7.08 -7.77 -18.67
N ILE A 101 -8.40 -7.84 -18.76
CA ILE A 101 -9.11 -8.99 -19.27
C ILE A 101 -8.74 -9.03 -20.74
N LEU A 102 -7.76 -9.87 -21.08
CA LEU A 102 -7.60 -10.30 -22.46
C LEU A 102 -8.91 -11.00 -22.82
N GLU A 103 -9.72 -10.39 -23.69
CA GLU A 103 -10.80 -11.10 -24.35
C GLU A 103 -10.14 -12.20 -25.20
N GLU A 104 -10.05 -13.41 -24.65
CA GLU A 104 -9.68 -14.59 -25.44
C GLU A 104 -10.86 -14.91 -26.36
N ASP A 105 -10.64 -14.71 -27.65
CA ASP A 105 -11.48 -15.26 -28.72
C ASP A 105 -11.64 -16.76 -28.47
N GLY A 106 -12.89 -17.15 -28.17
CA GLY A 106 -13.18 -18.39 -27.47
C GLY A 106 -12.79 -19.67 -28.22
N ASN A 107 -12.33 -20.65 -27.44
CA ASN A 107 -12.67 -22.06 -27.63
C ASN A 107 -12.30 -22.90 -26.40
N GLY A 108 -13.33 -23.41 -25.70
CA GLY A 108 -13.34 -24.76 -25.11
C GLY A 108 -12.51 -25.06 -23.86
N ASP A 109 -13.22 -25.20 -22.73
CA ASP A 109 -12.95 -26.11 -21.61
C ASP A 109 -11.51 -26.16 -21.06
N THR A 110 -11.18 -25.24 -20.15
CA THR A 110 -10.56 -25.60 -18.86
C THR A 110 -10.92 -24.51 -17.87
N VAL A 111 -11.69 -24.82 -16.83
CA VAL A 111 -11.84 -23.93 -15.67
C VAL A 111 -10.54 -24.02 -14.89
N GLN A 112 -9.48 -23.36 -15.39
CA GLN A 112 -8.35 -23.03 -14.53
C GLN A 112 -8.88 -21.99 -13.56
N GLU A 113 -9.05 -22.39 -12.30
CA GLU A 113 -9.13 -21.43 -11.20
C GLU A 113 -7.91 -20.52 -11.33
N VAL A 114 -8.11 -19.35 -11.93
CA VAL A 114 -7.13 -18.28 -11.98
C VAL A 114 -7.05 -17.76 -10.55
N PHE A 115 -6.26 -18.47 -9.72
CA PHE A 115 -5.74 -17.91 -8.50
C PHE A 115 -4.94 -16.68 -8.92
N GLN A 116 -5.58 -15.51 -8.83
CA GLN A 116 -4.86 -14.27 -8.70
C GLN A 116 -3.92 -14.46 -7.52
N LYS A 117 -2.64 -14.66 -7.83
CA LYS A 117 -1.59 -14.51 -6.84
C LYS A 117 -1.66 -13.05 -6.42
N ASN A 118 -2.38 -12.81 -5.33
CA ASN A 118 -2.56 -11.48 -4.80
C ASN A 118 -1.16 -10.97 -4.48
N GLU A 119 -0.60 -10.04 -5.25
CA GLU A 119 0.71 -9.41 -4.96
C GLU A 119 0.71 -8.68 -3.60
N SER A 120 -0.45 -8.58 -2.93
CA SER A 120 -0.52 -8.30 -1.50
C SER A 120 0.27 -9.31 -0.65
N LEU A 121 0.49 -10.53 -1.15
CA LEU A 121 1.32 -11.56 -0.55
C LEU A 121 2.80 -11.28 -0.72
N ASP A 122 3.25 -10.50 -1.70
CA ASP A 122 4.68 -10.16 -1.83
C ASP A 122 5.13 -9.24 -0.68
N ILE A 123 4.21 -8.47 -0.08
CA ILE A 123 4.46 -7.74 1.17
C ILE A 123 4.69 -8.73 2.35
N VAL A 124 4.01 -9.88 2.35
CA VAL A 124 4.07 -10.89 3.41
C VAL A 124 5.24 -11.88 3.21
N TRP A 125 5.59 -12.23 1.97
CA TRP A 125 6.69 -13.18 1.67
C TRP A 125 8.07 -12.54 1.51
N THR A 126 8.17 -11.22 1.24
CA THR A 126 9.47 -10.52 1.19
C THR A 126 10.06 -10.35 2.59
N ILE A 127 9.24 -10.40 3.64
CA ILE A 127 9.71 -10.62 5.01
C ILE A 127 10.13 -12.10 5.11
N GLN A 128 11.24 -12.46 4.48
CA GLN A 128 11.88 -13.73 4.75
C GLN A 128 12.29 -13.71 6.22
N GLN A 129 11.69 -14.65 6.92
CA GLN A 129 11.74 -14.91 8.34
C GLN A 129 13.14 -15.40 8.72
N GLU A 130 14.16 -14.53 8.71
CA GLU A 130 15.43 -14.88 9.37
C GLU A 130 16.31 -13.72 9.89
N ASP A 131 16.18 -12.45 9.47
CA ASP A 131 17.23 -11.44 9.79
C ASP A 131 16.80 -10.09 10.41
N LEU A 132 15.58 -9.96 10.93
CA LEU A 132 15.19 -8.80 11.74
C LEU A 132 15.30 -9.16 13.23
N ASP A 133 16.09 -8.39 13.98
CA ASP A 133 16.33 -8.54 15.42
C ASP A 133 15.06 -9.05 16.14
N THR A 134 15.14 -10.31 16.58
CA THR A 134 14.02 -11.10 17.11
C THR A 134 13.36 -10.43 18.32
N HIS A 135 14.02 -9.43 18.91
CA HIS A 135 13.55 -8.69 20.07
C HIS A 135 12.55 -7.55 19.76
N VAL A 136 12.52 -7.03 18.52
CA VAL A 136 11.64 -5.91 18.13
C VAL A 136 10.38 -6.40 17.40
N LEU A 137 10.52 -7.44 16.57
CA LEU A 137 9.40 -7.95 15.78
C LEU A 137 8.38 -8.77 16.59
N VAL A 138 8.82 -9.50 17.62
CA VAL A 138 7.94 -10.35 18.44
C VAL A 138 6.81 -9.56 19.11
N PRO A 139 7.07 -8.44 19.84
CA PRO A 139 5.98 -7.68 20.44
C PRO A 139 5.08 -7.02 19.39
N HIS A 140 5.60 -6.65 18.22
CA HIS A 140 4.81 -6.03 17.15
C HIS A 140 3.87 -7.04 16.47
N LYS A 141 4.36 -8.25 16.18
CA LYS A 141 3.53 -9.36 15.70
C LYS A 141 2.40 -9.66 16.68
N GLN A 142 2.71 -9.76 17.97
CA GLN A 142 1.72 -10.01 19.01
C GLN A 142 0.67 -8.90 19.11
N ALA A 143 1.06 -7.63 18.94
CA ALA A 143 0.13 -6.51 18.94
C ALA A 143 -0.85 -6.58 17.76
N LEU A 144 -0.34 -6.84 16.55
CA LEU A 144 -1.17 -6.99 15.34
C LEU A 144 -2.10 -8.21 15.43
N GLU A 145 -1.62 -9.33 15.96
CA GLU A 145 -2.45 -10.52 16.18
C GLU A 145 -3.59 -10.23 17.17
N LYS A 146 -3.31 -9.47 18.23
CA LYS A 146 -4.34 -9.07 19.19
C LYS A 146 -5.39 -8.15 18.56
N GLU A 147 -4.97 -7.20 17.72
CA GLU A 147 -5.92 -6.37 16.98
C GLU A 147 -6.76 -7.23 16.04
N LEU A 148 -6.13 -8.05 15.20
CA LEU A 148 -6.84 -8.93 14.27
C LEU A 148 -7.83 -9.86 14.98
N GLN A 149 -7.47 -10.37 16.16
CA GLN A 149 -8.37 -11.17 16.99
C GLN A 149 -9.57 -10.34 17.47
N GLY A 150 -9.34 -9.11 17.95
CA GLY A 150 -10.42 -8.21 18.36
C GLY A 150 -11.41 -7.88 17.24
N TRP A 151 -10.91 -7.69 16.02
CA TRP A 151 -11.76 -7.48 14.83
C TRP A 151 -12.54 -8.76 14.46
N THR A 152 -11.91 -9.91 14.61
CA THR A 152 -12.53 -11.22 14.36
C THR A 152 -13.65 -11.50 15.37
N ASP A 153 -13.40 -11.25 16.65
CA ASP A 153 -14.37 -11.42 17.73
C ASP A 153 -15.57 -10.49 17.55
N TRP A 154 -15.32 -9.21 17.21
CA TRP A 154 -16.37 -8.26 16.92
C TRP A 154 -17.22 -8.68 15.72
N ALA A 155 -16.59 -9.13 14.63
CA ALA A 155 -17.31 -9.59 13.44
C ALA A 155 -18.20 -10.80 13.77
N ASN A 156 -17.69 -11.76 14.55
CA ASN A 156 -18.47 -12.91 15.01
C ASN A 156 -19.64 -12.51 15.90
N GLU A 157 -19.44 -11.55 16.80
CA GLU A 157 -20.53 -11.00 17.62
C GLU A 157 -21.63 -10.39 16.77
N MET A 158 -21.26 -9.58 15.76
CA MET A 158 -22.23 -8.93 14.88
C MET A 158 -23.02 -9.95 14.04
N VAL A 159 -22.36 -11.02 13.57
CA VAL A 159 -23.04 -12.14 12.89
C VAL A 159 -24.03 -12.84 13.82
N MET A 160 -23.64 -13.09 15.08
CA MET A 160 -24.54 -13.67 16.07
C MET A 160 -25.75 -12.76 16.38
N GLN A 161 -25.53 -11.45 16.53
CA GLN A 161 -26.63 -10.49 16.73
C GLN A 161 -27.60 -10.46 15.54
N ALA A 162 -27.09 -10.52 14.31
CA ALA A 162 -27.91 -10.58 13.11
C ALA A 162 -28.73 -11.89 13.04
N ALA A 163 -28.11 -13.03 13.35
CA ALA A 163 -28.80 -14.33 13.40
C ALA A 163 -29.91 -14.36 14.47
N GLN A 164 -29.69 -13.75 15.64
CA GLN A 164 -30.70 -13.62 16.69
C GLN A 164 -31.89 -12.75 16.27
N ARG A 165 -31.63 -11.61 15.61
CA ARG A 165 -32.69 -10.74 15.08
C ARG A 165 -33.54 -11.49 14.05
N LEU A 166 -32.90 -12.16 13.09
CA LEU A 166 -33.59 -12.98 12.09
C LEU A 166 -34.42 -14.10 12.71
N GLY A 167 -33.91 -14.77 13.76
CA GLY A 167 -34.66 -15.79 14.49
C GLY A 167 -35.91 -15.24 15.19
N LYS A 168 -35.80 -14.04 15.78
CA LYS A 168 -36.93 -13.35 16.42
C LYS A 168 -37.99 -12.96 15.39
N ASP A 169 -37.57 -12.36 14.27
CA ASP A 169 -38.47 -11.93 13.20
C ASP A 169 -39.21 -13.13 12.56
N GLN A 170 -38.53 -14.28 12.40
CA GLN A 170 -39.19 -15.51 11.97
C GLN A 170 -40.18 -16.07 13.00
N GLY A 171 -39.92 -15.88 14.29
CA GLY A 171 -40.85 -16.23 15.36
C GLY A 171 -42.11 -15.37 15.33
N GLU A 172 -41.94 -14.05 15.18
CA GLU A 172 -43.05 -13.09 15.06
C GLU A 172 -43.92 -13.36 13.82
N LEU A 173 -43.30 -13.63 12.66
CA LEU A 173 -44.01 -14.01 11.44
C LEU A 173 -44.83 -15.31 11.60
N LYS A 174 -44.33 -16.29 12.36
CA LYS A 174 -45.08 -17.52 12.64
C LYS A 174 -46.29 -17.25 13.54
N THR A 175 -46.12 -16.43 14.58
CA THR A 175 -47.21 -16.05 15.49
C THR A 175 -48.32 -15.29 14.75
N LEU A 176 -47.96 -14.30 13.93
CA LEU A 176 -48.92 -13.56 13.09
C LEU A 176 -49.65 -14.49 12.11
N ARG A 177 -48.99 -15.52 11.58
CA ARG A 177 -49.61 -16.50 10.67
C ARG A 177 -50.66 -17.39 11.37
N PHE A 178 -50.59 -17.55 12.69
CA PHE A 178 -51.58 -18.31 13.47
C PHE A 178 -52.76 -17.46 13.95
N GLU A 179 -52.59 -16.15 14.14
CA GLU A 179 -53.68 -15.24 14.54
C GLU A 179 -54.65 -14.89 13.41
N TYR A 180 -54.25 -15.06 12.14
CA TYR A 180 -55.09 -14.82 10.96
C TYR A 180 -55.77 -16.08 10.38
N LYS A 181 -56.02 -17.09 11.22
CA LYS A 181 -56.85 -18.27 10.89
C LYS A 181 -58.11 -18.30 11.75
#